data_AF-A0A973JDT5-F1
#
_entry.id   AF-A0A973JDT5-F1
#
_cell.length_a   1.000
_cell.length_b   1.000
_cell.length_c   1.000
_cell.angle_alpha   90.00
_cell.angle_beta   90.00
_cell.angle_gamma   90.00
#
_symmetry.space_group_name_H-M   'P 1'
#
loop_
_entity.id
_entity.type
_entity.pdbx_description
1 polymer ?
#
loop_
_entity_poly.entity_id
_entity_poly.type
_entity_poly.pdbx_seq_one_letter_code
_entity_poly.pdbx_strand_id
1 'polypeptide(L)'
;MKRQSLIPAFNVLLFLWACAISACNPAGPYRRPDIALPATYRGAPGFVQAMDTTDVSSIPYSTFFTDAALRALVDSAVVNNLDLQIALKNIDYSRQALNAARLGNLPSLGIGADATISHPSDNGPNPVKTGNKDPQNFTAYASMSWEADIWGKIQSRKKSALATYLRTAEAAKAVKTRIVADVAEGYYNLLMLDRQLEVTKKNLALADTTLMMMKLQYDAGLVTSLAVQQQEAARASVALSLPVT
;
A
#
# COMPACT_ATOMS: atom_id res chain seq x y z
N MET A 1 13.59 -38.81 -62.93
CA MET A 1 14.44 -37.61 -62.73
C MET A 1 13.57 -36.47 -62.19
N LYS A 2 13.45 -36.26 -60.86
CA LYS A 2 12.77 -35.09 -60.21
C LYS A 2 12.78 -35.07 -58.66
N ARG A 3 13.65 -35.85 -57.98
CA ARG A 3 13.66 -35.93 -56.48
C ARG A 3 14.65 -34.96 -55.80
N GLN A 4 15.61 -34.38 -56.51
CA GLN A 4 16.69 -33.58 -55.92
C GLN A 4 16.31 -32.10 -55.62
N SER A 5 15.30 -31.53 -56.29
CA SER A 5 14.91 -30.12 -56.09
C SER A 5 13.93 -29.88 -54.92
N LEU A 6 13.33 -30.94 -54.37
CA LEU A 6 12.36 -30.83 -53.25
C LEU A 6 13.03 -30.77 -51.88
N ILE A 7 14.24 -31.34 -51.74
CA ILE A 7 15.01 -31.39 -50.49
C ILE A 7 15.45 -29.98 -50.02
N PRO A 8 16.01 -29.09 -50.88
CA PRO A 8 16.36 -27.75 -50.44
C PRO A 8 15.14 -26.89 -50.13
N ALA A 9 14.03 -27.05 -50.87
CA ALA A 9 12.78 -26.32 -50.61
C ALA A 9 12.15 -26.73 -49.28
N PHE A 10 12.18 -28.02 -48.94
CA PHE A 10 11.68 -28.54 -47.66
C PHE A 10 12.53 -28.02 -46.48
N ASN A 11 13.86 -28.02 -46.61
CA ASN A 11 14.76 -27.50 -45.58
C ASN A 11 14.59 -25.98 -45.37
N VAL A 12 14.37 -25.21 -46.45
CA VAL A 12 14.10 -23.77 -46.36
C VAL A 12 12.76 -23.51 -45.67
N LEU A 13 11.71 -24.28 -45.99
CA LEU A 13 10.40 -24.16 -45.35
C LEU A 13 10.46 -24.51 -43.86
N LEU A 14 11.22 -25.54 -43.50
CA LEU A 14 11.41 -25.99 -42.12
C LEU A 14 12.22 -24.97 -41.29
N PHE A 15 13.19 -24.31 -41.91
CA PHE A 15 13.96 -23.21 -41.30
C PHE A 15 13.11 -21.94 -41.11
N LEU A 16 12.27 -21.61 -42.09
CA LEU A 16 11.31 -20.49 -41.99
C LEU A 16 10.27 -20.74 -40.89
N TRP A 17 9.79 -21.98 -40.76
CA TRP A 17 8.88 -22.38 -39.70
C TRP A 17 9.55 -22.35 -38.32
N ALA A 18 10.82 -22.78 -38.21
CA ALA A 18 11.60 -22.66 -36.98
C ALA A 18 11.83 -21.20 -36.54
N CYS A 19 12.12 -20.30 -37.47
CA CYS A 19 12.23 -18.86 -37.20
C CYS A 19 10.89 -18.25 -36.74
N ALA A 20 9.77 -18.65 -37.34
CA ALA A 20 8.44 -18.15 -36.96
C ALA A 20 8.05 -18.52 -35.51
N ILE A 21 8.51 -19.67 -35.02
CA ILE A 21 8.25 -20.16 -33.65
C ILE A 21 9.14 -19.41 -32.62
N SER A 22 10.35 -18.99 -33.01
CA SER A 22 11.29 -18.29 -32.11
C SER A 22 10.95 -16.83 -31.77
N ALA A 23 9.97 -16.22 -32.43
CA ALA A 23 9.63 -14.80 -32.27
C ALA A 23 8.62 -14.50 -31.15
N CYS A 24 8.06 -15.52 -30.48
CA CYS A 24 6.96 -15.29 -29.53
C CYS A 24 7.48 -15.12 -28.09
N ASN A 25 7.96 -13.91 -27.76
CA ASN A 25 7.88 -13.43 -26.39
C ASN A 25 6.64 -12.52 -26.29
N PRO A 26 5.54 -12.98 -25.65
CA PRO A 26 4.29 -12.22 -25.59
C PRO A 26 4.42 -10.93 -24.76
N ALA A 27 5.43 -10.84 -23.89
CA ALA A 27 5.70 -9.64 -23.10
C ALA A 27 6.76 -8.76 -23.80
N GLY A 28 6.30 -7.77 -24.56
CA GLY A 28 7.16 -6.73 -25.14
C GLY A 28 7.91 -5.90 -24.08
N PRO A 29 8.83 -5.00 -24.50
CA PRO A 29 9.55 -4.14 -23.56
C PRO A 29 8.57 -3.21 -22.83
N TYR A 30 8.83 -2.99 -21.53
CA TYR A 30 8.05 -2.03 -20.75
C TYR A 30 8.19 -0.63 -21.34
N ARG A 31 7.06 0.04 -21.59
CA ARG A 31 6.98 1.45 -21.94
C ARG A 31 6.17 2.15 -20.85
N ARG A 32 6.75 3.16 -20.22
CA ARG A 32 6.01 4.01 -19.28
C ARG A 32 4.89 4.71 -20.06
N PRO A 33 3.62 4.65 -19.59
CA PRO A 33 2.54 5.41 -20.21
C PRO A 33 2.87 6.90 -20.20
N ASP A 34 2.66 7.56 -21.33
CA ASP A 34 2.71 9.02 -21.39
C ASP A 34 1.43 9.57 -20.76
N ILE A 35 1.59 10.44 -19.76
CA ILE A 35 0.48 11.05 -19.03
C ILE A 35 0.55 12.53 -19.36
N ALA A 36 -0.48 13.05 -20.04
CA ALA A 36 -0.58 14.46 -20.38
C ALA A 36 -0.82 15.31 -19.12
N LEU A 37 0.24 15.58 -18.37
CA LEU A 37 0.25 16.52 -17.25
C LEU A 37 0.60 17.92 -17.76
N PRO A 38 0.04 18.98 -17.17
CA PRO A 38 0.45 20.34 -17.49
C PRO A 38 1.91 20.55 -17.08
N ALA A 39 2.66 21.31 -17.89
CA ALA A 39 4.06 21.64 -17.60
C ALA A 39 4.23 22.43 -16.29
N THR A 40 3.18 23.14 -15.86
CA THR A 40 3.15 23.92 -14.62
C THR A 40 1.81 23.76 -13.93
N TYR A 41 1.83 23.65 -12.61
CA TYR A 41 0.64 23.68 -11.78
C TYR A 41 0.27 25.12 -11.42
N ARG A 42 -1.00 25.37 -11.08
CA ARG A 42 -1.47 26.68 -10.60
C ARG A 42 -0.63 27.10 -9.38
N GLY A 43 0.18 28.15 -9.53
CA GLY A 43 1.16 28.59 -8.52
C GLY A 43 2.62 28.66 -9.01
N ALA A 44 2.91 28.18 -10.22
CA ALA A 44 4.22 28.31 -10.88
C ALA A 44 4.06 29.09 -12.20
N PRO A 45 4.96 30.00 -12.63
CA PRO A 45 5.97 30.82 -11.95
C PRO A 45 5.46 32.25 -11.66
N GLY A 46 5.88 32.82 -10.53
CA GLY A 46 5.56 34.20 -10.11
C GLY A 46 5.19 34.37 -8.63
N PHE A 47 4.90 33.28 -7.90
CA PHE A 47 4.51 33.37 -6.47
C PHE A 47 5.64 33.05 -5.49
N VAL A 48 6.57 32.15 -5.82
CA VAL A 48 7.88 32.04 -5.14
C VAL A 48 8.88 31.47 -6.16
N GLN A 49 9.89 32.25 -6.53
CA GLN A 49 11.10 31.71 -7.16
C GLN A 49 11.79 30.84 -6.11
N ALA A 50 11.40 29.57 -5.97
CA ALA A 50 12.24 28.59 -5.29
C ALA A 50 13.41 28.30 -6.23
N MET A 51 14.45 29.13 -6.13
CA MET A 51 15.74 28.99 -6.81
C MET A 51 16.57 27.83 -6.24
N ASP A 52 15.93 26.79 -5.74
CA ASP A 52 16.62 25.67 -5.11
C ASP A 52 16.34 24.39 -5.90
N THR A 53 17.42 23.76 -6.37
CA THR A 53 17.42 22.43 -6.98
C THR A 53 16.97 21.33 -6.01
N THR A 54 16.77 21.65 -4.74
CA THR A 54 16.37 20.71 -3.68
C THR A 54 14.88 20.41 -3.73
N ASP A 55 14.54 19.19 -4.17
CA ASP A 55 13.17 18.66 -4.14
C ASP A 55 12.72 18.35 -2.71
N VAL A 56 11.47 18.66 -2.37
CA VAL A 56 10.86 18.38 -1.05
C VAL A 56 10.94 16.90 -0.69
N SER A 57 10.94 16.01 -1.69
CA SER A 57 11.09 14.56 -1.49
C SER A 57 12.43 14.15 -0.86
N SER A 58 13.45 15.00 -0.98
CA SER A 58 14.80 14.76 -0.45
C SER A 58 15.01 15.30 0.96
N ILE A 59 14.08 16.11 1.49
CA ILE A 59 14.21 16.76 2.79
C ILE A 59 13.79 15.78 3.90
N PRO A 60 14.66 15.48 4.87
CA PRO A 60 14.28 14.68 6.03
C PRO A 60 13.21 15.38 6.88
N TYR A 61 12.22 14.62 7.38
CA TYR A 61 11.21 15.18 8.28
C TYR A 61 11.82 15.79 9.56
N SER A 62 12.98 15.28 9.99
CA SER A 62 13.70 15.76 11.17
C SER A 62 14.26 17.18 11.01
N THR A 63 14.49 17.64 9.77
CA THR A 63 14.90 19.02 9.46
C THR A 63 13.73 19.88 9.03
N PHE A 64 12.66 19.26 8.50
CA PHE A 64 11.44 19.96 8.10
C PHE A 64 10.66 20.49 9.31
N PHE A 65 10.51 19.67 10.36
CA PHE A 65 9.85 20.09 11.60
C PHE A 65 10.87 20.62 12.61
N THR A 66 10.70 21.87 13.03
CA THR A 66 11.61 22.53 13.98
C THR A 66 11.36 22.14 15.44
N ASP A 67 10.10 21.84 15.78
CA ASP A 67 9.68 21.48 17.14
C ASP A 67 10.25 20.11 17.57
N ALA A 68 10.91 20.08 18.73
CA ALA A 68 11.51 18.86 19.28
C ALA A 68 10.46 17.87 19.81
N ALA A 69 9.33 18.35 20.36
CA ALA A 69 8.27 17.50 20.87
C ALA A 69 7.57 16.76 19.73
N LEU A 70 7.27 17.46 18.64
CA LEU A 70 6.71 16.85 17.43
C LEU A 70 7.65 15.80 16.84
N ARG A 71 8.96 16.09 16.75
CA ARG A 71 9.94 15.11 16.25
C ARG A 71 9.97 13.84 17.11
N ALA A 72 9.95 13.98 18.43
CA ALA A 72 9.91 12.83 19.33
C ALA A 72 8.64 11.97 19.14
N LEU A 73 7.48 12.61 18.92
CA LEU A 73 6.23 11.91 18.62
C LEU A 73 6.29 11.17 17.28
N VAL A 74 6.82 11.81 16.24
CA VAL A 74 7.01 11.19 14.92
C VAL A 74 7.96 10.00 15.01
N ASP A 75 9.09 10.14 15.70
CA ASP A 75 10.06 9.05 15.86
C ASP A 75 9.45 7.86 16.61
N SER A 76 8.68 8.12 17.67
CA SER A 76 7.93 7.09 18.38
C SER A 76 6.89 6.41 17.48
N ALA A 77 6.14 7.19 16.69
CA ALA A 77 5.14 6.66 15.78
C ALA A 77 5.76 5.80 14.67
N VAL A 78 6.86 6.23 14.06
CA VAL A 78 7.54 5.45 13.01
C VAL A 78 8.06 4.12 13.55
N VAL A 79 8.48 4.04 14.81
CA VAL A 79 8.94 2.78 15.41
C VAL A 79 7.77 1.87 15.79
N ASN A 80 6.70 2.43 16.38
CA ASN A 80 5.65 1.65 17.03
C ASN A 80 4.38 1.48 16.19
N ASN A 81 4.23 2.17 15.06
CA ASN A 81 3.01 2.10 14.26
C ASN A 81 2.86 0.75 13.55
N LEU A 82 1.71 0.10 13.77
CA LEU A 82 1.40 -1.23 13.25
C LEU A 82 1.24 -1.25 11.73
N ASP A 83 0.72 -0.19 11.11
CA ASP A 83 0.55 -0.12 9.66
C ASP A 83 1.91 -0.13 8.95
N LEU A 84 2.91 0.56 9.52
CA LEU A 84 4.26 0.51 8.98
C LEU A 84 4.89 -0.88 9.18
N GLN A 85 4.67 -1.52 10.34
CA GLN A 85 5.16 -2.89 10.56
C GLN A 85 4.52 -3.88 9.57
N ILE A 86 3.22 -3.76 9.30
CA ILE A 86 2.51 -4.54 8.29
C ILE A 86 3.10 -4.28 6.90
N ALA A 87 3.36 -3.01 6.55
CA ALA A 87 3.98 -2.66 5.27
C ALA A 87 5.37 -3.28 5.11
N LEU A 88 6.20 -3.29 6.16
CA LEU A 88 7.50 -3.98 6.16
C LEU A 88 7.35 -5.49 6.00
N LYS A 89 6.38 -6.12 6.68
CA LYS A 89 6.09 -7.56 6.51
C LYS A 89 5.58 -7.90 5.11
N ASN A 90 4.85 -7.00 4.46
CA ASN A 90 4.44 -7.17 3.07
C ASN A 90 5.63 -7.16 2.11
N ILE A 91 6.70 -6.40 2.40
CA ILE A 91 7.96 -6.46 1.64
C ILE A 91 8.64 -7.81 1.82
N ASP A 92 8.69 -8.33 3.05
CA ASP A 92 9.28 -9.65 3.33
C ASP A 92 8.49 -10.76 2.62
N TYR A 93 7.15 -10.70 2.67
CA TYR A 93 6.27 -11.64 1.98
C TYR A 93 6.50 -11.61 0.46
N SER A 94 6.51 -10.43 -0.15
CA SER A 94 6.71 -10.29 -1.60
C SER A 94 8.13 -10.72 -2.03
N ARG A 95 9.13 -10.56 -1.15
CA ARG A 95 10.48 -11.12 -1.36
C ARG A 95 10.46 -12.64 -1.42
N GLN A 96 9.71 -13.31 -0.55
CA GLN A 96 9.59 -14.77 -0.62
C GLN A 96 8.84 -15.23 -1.87
N ALA A 97 7.80 -14.51 -2.29
CA ALA A 97 7.14 -14.78 -3.56
C ALA A 97 8.09 -14.62 -4.76
N LEU A 98 8.97 -13.60 -4.75
CA LEU A 98 10.03 -13.45 -5.75
C LEU A 98 11.03 -14.62 -5.72
N ASN A 99 11.44 -15.08 -4.53
CA ASN A 99 12.32 -16.23 -4.40
C ASN A 99 11.67 -17.50 -4.95
N ALA A 100 10.40 -17.76 -4.62
CA ALA A 100 9.64 -18.87 -5.18
C ALA A 100 9.55 -18.80 -6.71
N ALA A 101 9.29 -17.60 -7.27
CA ALA A 101 9.27 -17.40 -8.72
C ALA A 101 10.63 -17.63 -9.38
N ARG A 102 11.75 -17.34 -8.69
CA ARG A 102 13.11 -17.64 -9.17
C ARG A 102 13.40 -19.14 -9.20
N LEU A 103 12.90 -19.87 -8.21
CA LEU A 103 13.03 -21.34 -8.13
C LEU A 103 12.20 -22.07 -9.19
N GLY A 104 11.25 -21.40 -9.85
CA GLY A 104 10.46 -22.00 -10.93
C GLY A 104 11.27 -22.49 -12.14
N ASN A 105 12.53 -22.06 -12.29
CA ASN A 105 13.45 -22.59 -13.30
C ASN A 105 14.15 -23.89 -12.87
N LEU A 106 13.96 -24.32 -11.63
CA LEU A 106 14.53 -25.56 -11.11
C LEU A 106 13.53 -26.72 -11.27
N PRO A 107 14.02 -27.95 -11.43
CA PRO A 107 13.16 -29.13 -11.42
C PRO A 107 12.48 -29.29 -10.05
N SER A 108 11.19 -29.65 -10.07
CA SER A 108 10.47 -30.11 -8.90
C SER A 108 10.72 -31.60 -8.69
N LEU A 109 11.08 -31.98 -7.48
CA LEU A 109 11.28 -33.37 -7.07
C LEU A 109 10.17 -33.75 -6.10
N GLY A 110 9.51 -34.87 -6.37
CA GLY A 110 8.49 -35.45 -5.51
C GLY A 110 8.88 -36.87 -5.12
N ILE A 111 8.57 -37.26 -3.89
CA ILE A 111 8.58 -38.65 -3.47
C ILE A 111 7.21 -38.94 -2.87
N GLY A 112 6.61 -40.05 -3.28
CA GLY A 112 5.26 -40.42 -2.91
C GLY A 112 5.12 -41.92 -2.73
N ALA A 113 4.16 -42.30 -1.92
CA ALA A 113 3.70 -43.67 -1.82
C ALA A 113 2.18 -43.68 -1.80
N ASP A 114 1.59 -44.52 -2.63
CA ASP A 114 0.17 -44.63 -2.84
C ASP A 114 -0.27 -46.08 -2.61
N ALA A 115 -1.37 -46.26 -1.88
CA ALA A 115 -2.01 -47.54 -1.65
C ALA A 115 -3.44 -47.46 -2.20
N THR A 116 -3.77 -48.33 -3.16
CA THR A 116 -5.09 -48.38 -3.77
C THR A 116 -5.69 -49.77 -3.55
N ILE A 117 -6.87 -49.82 -2.94
CA ILE A 117 -7.67 -51.03 -2.83
C ILE A 117 -8.90 -50.82 -3.72
N SER A 118 -9.08 -51.70 -4.72
CA SER A 118 -10.26 -51.66 -5.58
C SER A 118 -11.20 -52.81 -5.23
N HIS A 119 -12.50 -52.52 -5.18
CA HIS A 119 -13.56 -53.51 -4.97
C HIS A 119 -14.48 -53.52 -6.21
N PRO A 120 -14.05 -54.14 -7.32
CA PRO A 120 -14.83 -54.17 -8.54
C PRO A 120 -16.14 -54.96 -8.35
N SER A 121 -17.25 -54.39 -8.81
CA SER A 121 -18.56 -55.03 -8.73
C SER A 121 -18.68 -56.21 -9.72
N ASP A 122 -19.32 -57.29 -9.28
CA ASP A 122 -19.57 -58.50 -10.09
C ASP A 122 -20.44 -58.24 -11.33
N ASN A 123 -21.24 -57.17 -11.32
CA ASN A 123 -22.07 -56.71 -12.44
C ASN A 123 -21.48 -55.50 -13.18
N GLY A 124 -20.23 -55.12 -12.88
CA GLY A 124 -19.55 -53.98 -13.48
C GLY A 124 -19.00 -54.29 -14.88
N PRO A 125 -18.56 -53.26 -15.62
CA PRO A 125 -17.97 -53.43 -16.96
C PRO A 125 -16.65 -54.22 -16.99
N ASN A 126 -16.01 -54.46 -15.84
CA ASN A 126 -14.82 -55.31 -15.74
C ASN A 126 -14.87 -56.17 -14.45
N PRO A 127 -15.71 -57.21 -14.40
CA PRO A 127 -15.96 -58.00 -13.19
C PRO A 127 -14.85 -59.04 -12.95
N VAL A 128 -14.34 -59.14 -11.73
CA VAL A 128 -13.27 -60.09 -11.36
C VAL A 128 -13.89 -61.44 -11.02
N LYS A 129 -14.01 -62.31 -12.03
CA LYS A 129 -14.72 -63.60 -11.89
C LYS A 129 -13.90 -64.71 -11.22
N THR A 130 -12.57 -64.65 -11.26
CA THR A 130 -11.65 -65.62 -10.62
C THR A 130 -10.35 -64.91 -10.23
N GLY A 131 -9.89 -65.03 -8.97
CA GLY A 131 -8.68 -64.40 -8.45
C GLY A 131 -8.93 -63.51 -7.22
N ASN A 132 -7.98 -62.61 -6.92
CA ASN A 132 -8.07 -61.67 -5.78
C ASN A 132 -9.23 -60.69 -6.01
N LYS A 133 -10.32 -60.82 -5.24
CA LYS A 133 -11.54 -59.99 -5.36
C LYS A 133 -11.33 -58.54 -4.95
N ASP A 134 -10.32 -58.29 -4.10
CA ASP A 134 -9.94 -56.96 -3.63
C ASP A 134 -8.47 -56.69 -3.97
N PRO A 135 -8.12 -56.39 -5.23
CA PRO A 135 -6.74 -56.11 -5.60
C PRO A 135 -6.23 -54.88 -4.82
N GLN A 136 -5.12 -55.11 -4.10
CA GLN A 136 -4.38 -54.09 -3.37
C GLN A 136 -3.12 -53.76 -4.15
N ASN A 137 -2.93 -52.49 -4.49
CA ASN A 137 -1.74 -52.01 -5.17
C ASN A 137 -1.03 -51.00 -4.27
N PHE A 138 0.22 -51.29 -3.93
CA PHE A 138 1.09 -50.40 -3.17
C PHE A 138 2.21 -49.93 -4.10
N THR A 139 2.28 -48.63 -4.36
CA THR A 139 3.27 -48.04 -5.26
C THR A 139 4.06 -46.99 -4.50
N ALA A 140 5.38 -47.06 -4.54
CA ALA A 140 6.26 -45.98 -4.14
C ALA A 140 6.96 -45.43 -5.38
N TYR A 141 7.05 -44.11 -5.52
CA TYR A 141 7.70 -43.46 -6.64
C TYR A 141 8.45 -42.22 -6.21
N ALA A 142 9.49 -41.92 -6.99
CA ALA A 142 10.09 -40.60 -7.05
C ALA A 142 9.77 -40.01 -8.43
N SER A 143 9.40 -38.73 -8.47
CA SER A 143 9.09 -38.00 -9.69
C SER A 143 9.96 -36.76 -9.79
N MET A 144 10.31 -36.40 -11.03
CA MET A 144 11.01 -35.17 -11.36
C MET A 144 10.24 -34.50 -12.49
N SER A 145 9.76 -33.28 -12.26
CA SER A 145 9.11 -32.47 -13.29
C SER A 145 9.87 -31.18 -13.51
N TRP A 146 10.12 -30.84 -14.76
CA TRP A 146 10.80 -29.61 -15.13
C TRP A 146 10.19 -29.06 -16.41
N GLU A 147 10.09 -27.74 -16.50
CA GLU A 147 9.58 -27.03 -17.67
C GLU A 147 10.73 -26.20 -18.25
N ALA A 148 11.10 -26.48 -19.50
CA ALA A 148 12.08 -25.66 -20.22
C ALA A 148 11.44 -24.32 -20.62
N ASP A 149 12.04 -23.19 -20.22
CA ASP A 149 11.50 -21.86 -20.52
C ASP A 149 11.81 -21.39 -21.96
N ILE A 150 11.20 -22.04 -22.95
CA ILE A 150 11.40 -21.73 -24.38
C ILE A 150 10.72 -20.40 -24.76
N TRP A 151 9.57 -20.11 -24.14
CA TRP A 151 8.69 -18.98 -24.49
C TRP A 151 8.78 -17.81 -23.51
N GLY A 152 9.65 -17.88 -22.50
CA GLY A 152 9.83 -16.83 -21.50
C GLY A 152 8.69 -16.72 -20.47
N LYS A 153 7.88 -17.77 -20.30
CA LYS A 153 6.80 -17.82 -19.30
C LYS A 153 7.36 -17.71 -17.88
N ILE A 154 8.41 -18.46 -17.56
CA ILE A 154 9.00 -18.46 -16.22
C ILE A 154 9.75 -17.15 -15.97
N GLN A 155 10.51 -16.67 -16.96
CA GLN A 155 11.17 -15.36 -16.89
C GLN A 155 10.17 -14.21 -16.71
N SER A 156 9.02 -14.25 -17.38
CA SER A 156 7.97 -13.24 -17.22
C SER A 156 7.34 -13.28 -15.83
N ARG A 157 7.10 -14.47 -15.27
CA ARG A 157 6.64 -14.62 -13.87
C ARG A 157 7.65 -14.05 -12.88
N LYS A 158 8.94 -14.31 -13.05
CA LYS A 158 10.02 -13.73 -12.22
C LYS A 158 10.05 -12.21 -12.31
N LYS A 159 9.92 -11.63 -13.51
CA LYS A 159 9.87 -10.17 -13.71
C LYS A 159 8.64 -9.56 -13.02
N SER A 160 7.48 -10.19 -13.12
CA SER A 160 6.24 -9.76 -12.45
C SER A 160 6.37 -9.78 -10.92
N ALA A 161 6.94 -10.85 -10.35
CA ALA A 161 7.19 -10.94 -8.93
C ALA A 161 8.19 -9.87 -8.44
N LEU A 162 9.22 -9.56 -9.25
CA LEU A 162 10.18 -8.50 -8.94
C LEU A 162 9.51 -7.13 -8.93
N ALA A 163 8.69 -6.81 -9.93
CA ALA A 163 7.94 -5.57 -9.99
C ALA A 163 7.00 -5.43 -8.77
N THR A 164 6.38 -6.54 -8.34
CA THR A 164 5.53 -6.57 -7.15
C THR A 164 6.32 -6.31 -5.87
N TYR A 165 7.51 -6.90 -5.72
CA TYR A 165 8.42 -6.62 -4.60
C TYR A 165 8.82 -5.14 -4.54
N LEU A 166 9.24 -4.57 -5.68
CA LEU A 166 9.59 -3.15 -5.76
C LEU A 166 8.40 -2.24 -5.44
N ARG A 167 7.20 -2.60 -5.92
CA ARG A 167 5.95 -1.89 -5.60
C ARG A 167 5.67 -1.88 -4.10
N THR A 168 5.89 -2.99 -3.39
CA THR A 168 5.69 -3.04 -1.93
C THR A 168 6.68 -2.14 -1.18
N ALA A 169 7.92 -1.99 -1.68
CA ALA A 169 8.89 -1.08 -1.08
C ALA A 169 8.46 0.39 -1.22
N GLU A 170 7.97 0.80 -2.39
CA GLU A 170 7.43 2.15 -2.59
C GLU A 170 6.14 2.39 -1.78
N ALA A 171 5.27 1.38 -1.64
CA ALA A 171 4.09 1.48 -0.79
C ALA A 171 4.45 1.71 0.69
N ALA A 172 5.49 1.05 1.21
CA ALA A 172 5.94 1.27 2.59
C ALA A 172 6.47 2.70 2.81
N LYS A 173 7.15 3.30 1.82
CA LYS A 173 7.54 4.70 1.87
C LYS A 173 6.32 5.63 1.95
N ALA A 174 5.29 5.37 1.14
CA ALA A 174 4.05 6.15 1.17
C ALA A 174 3.32 6.05 2.51
N VAL A 175 3.25 4.85 3.10
CA VAL A 175 2.69 4.64 4.45
C VAL A 175 3.49 5.44 5.49
N LYS A 176 4.82 5.39 5.44
CA LYS A 176 5.67 6.20 6.33
C LYS A 176 5.38 7.70 6.19
N THR A 177 5.33 8.23 4.96
CA THR A 177 5.01 9.64 4.72
C THR A 177 3.65 10.02 5.29
N ARG A 178 2.64 9.16 5.13
CA ARG A 178 1.30 9.39 5.68
C ARG A 178 1.30 9.42 7.21
N ILE A 179 1.99 8.48 7.86
CA ILE A 179 2.10 8.47 9.34
C ILE A 179 2.74 9.77 9.85
N VAL A 180 3.80 10.24 9.20
CA VAL A 180 4.43 11.52 9.57
C VAL A 180 3.44 12.68 9.44
N ALA A 181 2.67 12.73 8.35
CA ALA A 181 1.67 13.78 8.13
C ALA A 181 0.53 13.73 9.16
N ASP A 182 -0.03 12.54 9.42
CA ASP A 182 -1.15 12.36 10.35
C ASP A 182 -0.75 12.72 11.79
N VAL A 183 0.49 12.37 12.21
CA VAL A 183 1.03 12.77 13.53
C VAL A 183 1.20 14.28 13.64
N ALA A 184 1.74 14.92 12.59
CA ALA A 184 1.92 16.36 12.58
C ALA A 184 0.58 17.10 12.62
N GLU A 185 -0.40 16.64 11.83
CA GLU A 185 -1.77 17.17 11.84
C GLU A 185 -2.40 17.05 13.23
N GLY A 186 -2.35 15.86 13.85
CA GLY A 186 -2.87 15.65 15.20
C GLY A 186 -2.21 16.54 16.25
N TYR A 187 -0.88 16.71 16.18
CA TYR A 187 -0.13 17.57 17.09
C TYR A 187 -0.54 19.05 16.97
N TYR A 188 -0.58 19.59 15.76
CA TYR A 188 -0.96 20.99 15.55
C TYR A 188 -2.44 21.24 15.85
N ASN A 189 -3.31 20.25 15.61
CA ASN A 189 -4.71 20.33 16.01
C ASN A 189 -4.85 20.42 17.54
N LEU A 190 -4.10 19.62 18.29
CA LEU A 190 -4.09 19.71 19.75
C LEU A 190 -3.62 21.09 20.23
N LEU A 191 -2.50 21.58 19.69
CA LEU A 191 -1.97 22.90 20.05
C LEU A 191 -2.96 24.02 19.74
N MET A 192 -3.62 23.95 18.59
CA MET A 192 -4.67 24.90 18.21
C MET A 192 -5.83 24.87 19.20
N LEU A 193 -6.32 23.67 19.57
CA LEU A 193 -7.42 23.50 20.51
C LEU A 193 -7.06 24.02 21.92
N ASP A 194 -5.84 23.78 22.38
CA ASP A 194 -5.35 24.33 23.66
C ASP A 194 -5.35 25.87 23.65
N ARG A 195 -4.90 26.48 22.54
CA ARG A 195 -4.95 27.95 22.39
C ARG A 195 -6.36 28.47 22.29
N GLN A 196 -7.25 27.76 21.61
CA GLN A 196 -8.67 28.12 21.55
C GLN A 196 -9.27 28.08 22.95
N LEU A 197 -9.01 27.05 23.75
CA LEU A 197 -9.45 26.94 25.14
C LEU A 197 -8.92 28.10 26.00
N GLU A 198 -7.64 28.43 25.87
CA GLU A 198 -7.01 29.53 26.61
C GLU A 198 -7.67 30.88 26.28
N VAL A 199 -7.87 31.17 25.00
CA VAL A 199 -8.53 32.41 24.53
C VAL A 199 -9.97 32.46 25.03
N THR A 200 -10.72 31.37 24.94
CA THR A 200 -12.11 31.31 25.42
C THR A 200 -12.20 31.55 26.93
N LYS A 201 -11.27 31.00 27.73
CA LYS A 201 -11.18 31.27 29.18
C LYS A 201 -10.91 32.74 29.48
N LYS A 202 -9.99 33.37 28.75
CA LYS A 202 -9.71 34.81 28.87
C LYS A 202 -10.92 35.67 28.50
N ASN A 203 -11.64 35.30 27.44
CA ASN A 203 -12.85 35.98 27.02
C ASN A 203 -13.97 35.84 28.07
N LEU A 204 -14.11 34.68 28.71
CA LEU A 204 -15.08 34.51 29.79
C LEU A 204 -14.75 35.41 31.00
N ALA A 205 -13.48 35.43 31.44
CA ALA A 205 -13.06 36.31 32.54
C ALA A 205 -13.27 37.80 32.22
N LEU A 206 -13.06 38.20 30.97
CA LEU A 206 -13.37 39.55 30.51
C LEU A 206 -14.89 39.83 30.53
N ALA A 207 -15.71 38.87 30.09
CA ALA A 207 -17.16 38.98 30.13
C ALA A 207 -17.70 39.06 31.56
N ASP A 208 -17.11 38.31 32.50
CA ASP A 208 -17.39 38.38 33.95
C ASP A 208 -17.12 39.79 34.50
N THR A 209 -15.93 40.32 34.21
CA THR A 209 -15.53 41.65 34.68
C THR A 209 -16.44 42.74 34.08
N THR A 210 -16.78 42.62 32.79
CA THR A 210 -17.67 43.55 32.11
C THR A 210 -19.08 43.51 32.68
N LEU A 211 -19.59 42.31 32.99
CA LEU A 211 -20.89 42.16 33.65
C LEU A 211 -20.90 42.80 35.04
N MET A 212 -19.83 42.62 35.83
CA MET A 212 -19.69 43.27 37.13
C MET A 212 -19.72 44.81 37.00
N MET A 213 -18.98 45.37 36.05
CA MET A 213 -18.98 46.82 35.79
C MET A 213 -20.37 47.33 35.35
N MET A 214 -21.10 46.56 34.54
CA MET A 214 -22.46 46.91 34.12
C MET A 214 -23.45 46.89 35.30
N LYS A 215 -23.32 45.91 36.21
CA LYS A 215 -24.15 45.86 37.44
C LYS A 215 -23.90 47.07 38.33
N LEU A 216 -22.64 47.45 38.55
CA LEU A 216 -22.29 48.64 39.33
C LEU A 216 -22.84 49.94 38.71
N GLN A 217 -22.77 50.06 37.38
CA GLN A 217 -23.35 51.21 36.67
C GLN A 217 -24.89 51.23 36.74
N TYR A 218 -25.54 50.06 36.73
CA TYR A 218 -26.98 49.95 36.90
C TYR A 218 -27.41 50.41 38.29
N ASP A 219 -26.71 49.97 39.33
CA ASP A 219 -26.96 50.37 40.72
C ASP A 219 -26.74 51.89 40.92
N ALA A 220 -25.82 52.49 40.15
CA ALA A 220 -25.60 53.93 40.10
C ALA A 220 -26.58 54.70 39.18
N GLY A 221 -27.52 54.01 38.51
CA GLY A 221 -28.51 54.61 37.62
C GLY A 221 -27.97 55.07 36.25
N LEU A 222 -26.78 54.61 35.84
CA LEU A 222 -26.10 55.02 34.61
C LEU A 222 -26.45 54.15 33.38
N VAL A 223 -26.92 52.92 33.60
CA VAL A 223 -27.35 52.00 32.52
C VAL A 223 -28.70 51.35 32.85
N THR A 224 -29.33 50.71 31.85
CA THR A 224 -30.63 50.05 31.99
C THR A 224 -30.48 48.58 32.43
N SER A 225 -31.56 48.00 32.99
CA SER A 225 -31.60 46.57 33.32
C SER A 225 -31.46 45.67 32.08
N LEU A 226 -31.95 46.14 30.93
CA LEU A 226 -31.79 45.45 29.65
C LEU A 226 -30.31 45.30 29.26
N ALA A 227 -29.49 46.33 29.47
CA ALA A 227 -28.05 46.27 29.17
C ALA A 227 -27.33 45.20 30.03
N VAL A 228 -27.71 45.07 31.30
CA VAL A 228 -27.19 44.01 32.19
C VAL A 228 -27.61 42.63 31.67
N GLN A 229 -28.89 42.43 31.34
CA GLN A 229 -29.39 41.15 30.82
C GLN A 229 -28.74 40.76 29.47
N GLN A 230 -28.52 41.72 28.57
CA GLN A 230 -27.80 41.49 27.32
C GLN A 230 -26.36 41.04 27.59
N GLN A 231 -25.68 41.65 28.56
CA GLN A 231 -24.33 41.24 28.94
C GLN A 231 -24.30 39.87 29.62
N GLU A 232 -25.31 39.53 30.44
CA GLU A 232 -25.46 38.18 31.00
C GLU A 232 -25.63 37.12 29.92
N ALA A 233 -26.46 37.41 28.91
CA ALA A 233 -26.65 36.52 27.76
C ALA A 233 -25.35 36.35 26.94
N ALA A 234 -24.62 37.43 26.69
CA ALA A 234 -23.33 37.39 26.00
C ALA A 234 -22.30 36.53 26.76
N ARG A 235 -22.20 36.72 28.08
CA ARG A 235 -21.36 35.89 28.96
C ARG A 235 -21.75 34.42 28.91
N ALA A 236 -23.05 34.11 29.00
CA ALA A 236 -23.55 32.75 28.92
C ALA A 236 -23.22 32.06 27.59
N SER A 237 -23.26 32.81 26.48
CA SER A 237 -22.86 32.31 25.15
C SER A 237 -21.38 31.89 25.12
N VAL A 238 -20.48 32.69 25.71
CA VAL A 238 -19.05 32.33 25.81
C VAL A 238 -18.87 31.11 26.71
N ALA A 239 -19.57 31.05 27.85
CA ALA A 239 -19.48 29.92 28.76
C ALA A 239 -19.91 28.58 28.12
N LEU A 240 -20.93 28.61 27.24
CA LEU A 240 -21.40 27.42 26.51
C LEU A 240 -20.33 26.84 25.56
N SER A 241 -19.42 27.67 25.07
CA SER A 241 -18.34 27.23 24.17
C SER A 241 -17.18 26.53 24.90
N LEU A 242 -17.16 26.55 26.23
CA LEU A 242 -16.20 25.79 27.01
C LEU A 242 -16.70 24.35 27.21
N PRO A 243 -15.85 23.34 27.05
CA PRO A 243 -16.22 21.96 27.36
C PRO A 243 -16.55 21.84 28.86
N VAL A 244 -17.65 21.16 29.16
CA VAL A 244 -18.02 20.77 30.53
C VAL A 244 -17.07 19.67 31.00
N THR A 245 -16.31 19.95 32.06
CA THR A 245 -15.46 18.99 32.77
C THR A 245 -16.25 18.15 33.75
#